data_AF-A0A661VMF2-F1
#
_entry.id   AF-A0A661VMF2-F1
#
_cell.length_a   1.000
_cell.length_b   1.000
_cell.length_c   1.000
_cell.angle_alpha   90.00
_cell.angle_beta   90.00
_cell.angle_gamma   90.00
#
_symmetry.space_group_name_H-M   'P 1'
#
loop_
_entity.id
_entity.type
_entity.pdbx_description
1 polymer ?
#
loop_
_entity_poly.entity_id
_entity_poly.type
_entity_poly.pdbx_seq_one_letter_code
_entity_poly.pdbx_strand_id
1 'polypeptide(L)'
;MPELTSIIAPFVFLLDDVVVTIYEVIPLTGVEGTKSYHVELDLTWRGVRSRRFFLDARNFDELKKKLLVEIAKFKLFILLGKAKVVSGV
;
A
#
# COMPACT_ATOMS: atom_id res chain seq x y z
N MET A 1 16.65 0.37 10.00
CA MET A 1 15.37 0.99 9.59
C MET A 1 14.24 0.27 10.34
N PRO A 2 13.15 0.95 10.72
CA PRO A 2 12.15 0.37 11.63
C PRO A 2 11.51 -0.89 11.05
N GLU A 3 11.23 -1.86 11.93
CA GLU A 3 10.45 -3.04 11.59
C GLU A 3 8.99 -2.63 11.27
N LEU A 4 8.30 -3.39 10.39
CA LEU A 4 6.90 -3.11 10.04
C LEU A 4 5.95 -3.21 11.24
N THR A 5 6.36 -3.90 12.31
CA THR A 5 5.70 -3.93 13.62
C THR A 5 5.61 -2.57 14.30
N SER A 6 6.44 -1.59 13.92
CA SER A 6 6.45 -0.26 14.51
C SER A 6 5.38 0.67 13.92
N ILE A 7 4.63 0.22 12.91
CA ILE A 7 3.55 0.99 12.30
C ILE A 7 2.31 0.90 13.20
N ILE A 8 1.87 2.06 13.70
CA ILE A 8 0.58 2.19 14.40
C ILE A 8 -0.47 2.55 13.34
N ALA A 9 -1.42 1.65 13.10
CA ALA A 9 -2.46 1.86 12.10
C ALA A 9 -3.68 2.63 12.66
N PRO A 10 -4.41 3.42 11.83
CA PRO A 10 -4.12 3.68 10.43
C PRO A 10 -2.93 4.62 10.26
N PHE A 11 -2.04 4.29 9.32
CA PHE A 11 -0.85 5.08 9.03
C PHE A 11 -0.92 5.64 7.60
N VAL A 12 -0.77 6.95 7.47
CA VAL A 12 -0.86 7.65 6.19
C VAL A 12 0.47 8.30 5.88
N PHE A 13 0.97 8.10 4.65
CA PHE A 13 2.18 8.75 4.18
C PHE A 13 2.12 9.02 2.67
N LEU A 14 2.95 9.95 2.23
CA LEU A 14 3.10 10.29 0.82
C LEU A 14 4.26 9.50 0.21
N LEU A 15 4.03 8.89 -0.95
CA LEU A 15 5.05 8.23 -1.74
C LEU A 15 4.78 8.46 -3.22
N ASP A 16 5.74 9.04 -3.94
CA ASP A 16 5.63 9.33 -5.38
C ASP A 16 4.31 10.06 -5.73
N ASP A 17 4.01 11.15 -5.00
CA ASP A 17 2.78 11.95 -5.10
C ASP A 17 1.46 11.21 -4.84
N VAL A 18 1.51 9.97 -4.36
CA VAL A 18 0.34 9.16 -4.00
C VAL A 18 0.23 9.08 -2.49
N VAL A 19 -0.97 9.31 -1.97
CA VAL A 19 -1.28 9.08 -0.56
C VAL A 19 -1.50 7.59 -0.36
N VAL A 20 -0.67 6.98 0.47
CA VAL A 20 -0.78 5.58 0.88
C VAL A 20 -1.40 5.54 2.26
N THR A 21 -2.52 4.82 2.42
CA THR A 21 -3.13 4.58 3.72
C THR A 21 -2.97 3.11 4.07
N ILE A 22 -2.24 2.80 5.13
CA ILE A 22 -2.14 1.47 5.72
C ILE A 22 -3.21 1.34 6.81
N TYR A 23 -4.06 0.34 6.72
CA TYR A 23 -5.14 0.04 7.67
C TYR A 23 -4.74 -1.00 8.71
N GLU A 24 -3.96 -2.00 8.30
CA GLU A 24 -3.58 -3.11 9.15
C GLU A 24 -2.23 -3.69 8.70
N VAL A 25 -1.44 -4.16 9.66
CA VAL A 25 -0.19 -4.88 9.42
C VAL A 25 -0.24 -6.16 10.24
N ILE A 26 -0.46 -7.30 9.58
CA ILE A 26 -0.57 -8.60 10.23
C ILE A 26 0.77 -9.34 10.07
N PRO A 27 1.47 -9.68 11.16
CA PRO A 27 2.68 -10.50 11.07
C PRO A 27 2.32 -11.92 10.65
N LEU A 28 3.04 -12.45 9.67
CA LEU A 28 2.95 -13.81 9.18
C LEU A 28 4.26 -14.53 9.48
N THR A 29 4.16 -15.78 9.92
CA THR A 29 5.30 -16.67 10.12
C THR A 29 5.21 -17.78 9.07
N GLY A 30 6.18 -17.80 8.17
CA GLY A 30 6.32 -18.86 7.17
C GLY A 30 6.76 -20.17 7.80
N VAL A 31 6.60 -21.26 7.05
CA VAL A 31 6.87 -22.64 7.51
C VAL A 31 8.33 -22.83 7.96
N GLU A 32 9.27 -22.11 7.34
CA GLU A 32 10.71 -22.14 7.66
C GLU A 32 11.13 -21.06 8.67
N GLY A 33 10.18 -20.41 9.36
CA GLY A 33 10.46 -19.32 10.31
C GLY A 33 10.75 -17.97 9.65
N THR A 34 10.50 -17.83 8.35
CA THR A 34 10.60 -16.55 7.64
C THR A 34 9.48 -15.60 8.10
N LYS A 35 9.86 -14.40 8.58
CA LYS A 35 8.89 -13.37 8.96
C LYS A 35 8.49 -12.54 7.75
N SER A 36 7.19 -12.46 7.50
CA SER A 36 6.59 -11.52 6.55
C SER A 36 5.45 -10.77 7.22
N TYR A 37 4.94 -9.75 6.56
CA TYR A 37 3.85 -8.92 7.05
C TYR A 37 2.83 -8.76 5.93
N HIS A 38 1.57 -9.04 6.22
CA HIS A 38 0.44 -8.76 5.36
C HIS A 38 -0.05 -7.34 5.64
N VAL A 39 0.10 -6.44 4.67
CA VAL A 39 -0.21 -5.02 4.85
C VAL A 39 -1.46 -4.67 4.05
N GLU A 40 -2.60 -4.44 4.73
CA GLU A 40 -3.82 -3.94 4.10
C GLU A 40 -3.72 -2.44 3.89
N LEU A 41 -3.92 -1.97 2.65
CA LEU A 41 -3.76 -0.57 2.29
C LEU A 41 -4.63 -0.14 1.10
N ASP A 42 -4.70 1.17 0.89
CA ASP A 42 -5.15 1.76 -0.37
C ASP A 42 -4.26 2.92 -0.84
N LEU A 43 -4.49 3.33 -2.09
CA LEU A 43 -3.80 4.41 -2.77
C LEU A 43 -4.80 5.49 -3.16
N THR A 44 -4.44 6.76 -2.92
CA THR A 44 -5.22 7.92 -3.36
C THR A 44 -4.36 8.86 -4.19
N TRP A 45 -4.78 9.14 -5.42
CA TRP A 45 -4.10 10.04 -6.35
C TRP A 45 -5.10 10.79 -7.23
N ARG A 46 -4.94 12.11 -7.36
CA ARG A 46 -5.79 12.98 -8.22
C ARG A 46 -7.30 12.78 -7.99
N GLY A 47 -7.71 12.67 -6.73
CA GLY A 47 -9.12 12.47 -6.35
C GLY A 47 -9.67 11.07 -6.64
N VAL A 48 -8.85 10.14 -7.12
CA VAL A 48 -9.21 8.73 -7.31
C VAL A 48 -8.59 7.91 -6.18
N ARG A 49 -9.40 7.04 -5.57
CA ARG A 49 -8.97 6.09 -4.55
C ARG A 49 -9.06 4.67 -5.10
N SER A 50 -8.03 3.87 -4.88
CA SER A 50 -8.06 2.44 -5.20
C SER A 50 -9.05 1.70 -4.29
N ARG A 51 -9.44 0.49 -4.69
CA ARG A 51 -9.99 -0.45 -3.69
C ARG A 51 -8.88 -0.79 -2.69
N ARG A 52 -9.26 -1.24 -1.50
CA ARG A 52 -8.30 -1.82 -0.56
C ARG A 52 -7.72 -3.10 -1.15
N PHE A 53 -6.44 -3.29 -0.92
CA PHE A 53 -5.69 -4.48 -1.30
C PHE A 53 -4.59 -4.73 -0.28
N PHE A 54 -3.89 -5.85 -0.45
CA PHE A 54 -2.84 -6.26 0.45
C PHE A 54 -1.50 -6.37 -0.27
N LEU A 55 -0.42 -6.05 0.44
CA LEU A 55 0.94 -6.35 0.04
C LEU A 55 1.65 -7.12 1.14
N ASP A 56 2.20 -8.27 0.78
CA ASP A 56 3.10 -9.00 1.67
C ASP A 56 4.52 -8.43 1.56
N ALA A 57 5.18 -8.13 2.66
CA ALA A 57 6.57 -7.65 2.67
C ALA A 57 7.31 -8.13 3.92
N ARG A 58 8.63 -8.33 3.84
CA ARG A 58 9.45 -8.71 5.01
C ARG A 58 9.89 -7.52 5.85
N ASN A 59 10.00 -6.35 5.23
CA ASN A 59 10.43 -5.12 5.86
C ASN A 59 9.91 -3.90 5.08
N PHE A 60 10.11 -2.71 5.65
CA PHE A 60 9.64 -1.47 5.04
C PHE A 60 10.29 -1.18 3.68
N ASP A 61 11.55 -1.56 3.46
CA ASP A 61 12.21 -1.35 2.16
C ASP A 61 11.60 -2.21 1.06
N GLU A 62 11.27 -3.46 1.36
CA GLU A 62 10.55 -4.34 0.45
C GLU A 62 9.13 -3.82 0.19
N LEU A 63 8.43 -3.37 1.24
CA LEU A 63 7.11 -2.77 1.11
C LEU A 63 7.16 -1.55 0.19
N LYS A 64 8.14 -0.66 0.38
CA LYS A 64 8.33 0.54 -0.44
C LYS A 64 8.56 0.19 -1.91
N LYS A 65 9.40 -0.82 -2.20
CA LYS A 65 9.65 -1.28 -3.58
C LYS A 65 8.37 -1.83 -4.23
N LYS A 66 7.60 -2.63 -3.50
CA LYS A 66 6.31 -3.18 -3.98
C LYS A 66 5.27 -2.08 -4.19
N LEU A 67 5.20 -1.10 -3.28
CA LEU A 67 4.34 0.06 -3.40
C LEU A 67 4.65 0.88 -4.65
N LEU A 68 5.91 1.12 -4.98
CA LEU A 68 6.27 1.85 -6.21
C LEU A 68 5.74 1.16 -7.48
N VAL A 69 5.75 -0.17 -7.51
CA VAL A 69 5.17 -0.95 -8.61
C VAL A 69 3.65 -0.77 -8.68
N GLU A 70 2.95 -0.88 -7.54
CA GLU A 70 1.50 -0.69 -7.51
C GLU A 70 1.07 0.76 -7.79
N ILE A 71 1.85 1.74 -7.34
CA ILE A 71 1.65 3.16 -7.66
C ILE A 71 1.79 3.39 -9.17
N ALA A 72 2.82 2.82 -9.81
CA ALA A 72 3.00 2.95 -11.25
C ALA A 72 1.81 2.36 -12.03
N LYS A 73 1.33 1.17 -11.64
CA LYS A 73 0.13 0.55 -12.22
C LYS A 73 -1.12 1.41 -12.00
N PHE A 74 -1.30 1.93 -10.78
CA PHE A 74 -2.43 2.75 -10.41
C PHE A 74 -2.47 4.07 -11.19
N LYS A 75 -1.34 4.78 -11.28
CA LYS A 75 -1.19 5.98 -12.10
C LYS A 75 -1.51 5.70 -13.57
N LEU A 76 -0.95 4.62 -14.14
CA LEU A 76 -1.20 4.22 -15.52
C LEU A 76 -2.69 3.93 -15.74
N PHE A 77 -3.34 3.22 -14.83
CA PHE A 77 -4.76 2.89 -14.93
C PHE A 77 -5.65 4.15 -14.93
N ILE A 78 -5.31 5.15 -14.11
CA ILE A 78 -5.99 6.45 -14.08
C ILE A 78 -5.74 7.23 -15.38
N LEU A 79 -4.48 7.30 -15.84
CA LEU A 79 -4.12 8.04 -17.07
C LEU A 79 -4.76 7.45 -18.33
N LEU A 80 -5.00 6.13 -18.36
CA LEU A 80 -5.72 5.46 -19.45
C LEU A 80 -7.25 5.65 -19.38
N GLY A 81 -7.76 6.46 -18.44
CA GLY A 81 -9.20 6.71 -18.28
C GLY A 81 -10.00 5.51 -17.78
N LYS A 82 -9.33 4.47 -17.27
CA LYS A 82 -9.98 3.24 -16.79
C LYS A 82 -10.46 3.33 -15.35
N ALA A 83 -10.06 4.38 -14.62
CA ALA A 83 -10.52 4.63 -13.27
C ALA A 83 -11.76 5.53 -13.25
N LYS A 84 -12.77 5.14 -12.46
CA LYS A 84 -13.88 6.04 -12.12
C LYS A 84 -13.45 6.88 -10.92
N VAL A 85 -13.66 8.20 -11.01
CA VAL A 85 -13.55 9.07 -9.84
C VAL A 85 -14.56 8.58 -8.82
N VAL A 86 -14.09 8.27 -7.62
CA VAL A 86 -14.97 7.99 -6.50
C VAL A 86 -15.43 9.35 -5.99
N SER A 87 -16.55 9.83 -6.51
CA SER A 87 -17.25 10.97 -5.94
C SER A 87 -17.74 10.56 -4.55
N GLY A 88 -16.97 10.90 -3.52
CA GLY A 88 -17.51 10.98 -2.18
C GLY A 88 -18.49 12.14 -2.13
N VAL A 89 -19.70 11.84 -1.64
CA VAL A 89 -20.83 12.72 -1.30
C VAL A 89 -20.43 14.16 -0.97
#